data_AF-A0A7S1XRD7-F1
#
_entry.id   AF-A0A7S1XRD7-F1
#
_cell.length_a   1.000
_cell.length_b   1.000
_cell.length_c   1.000
_cell.angle_alpha   90.00
_cell.angle_beta   90.00
_cell.angle_gamma   90.00
#
_symmetry.space_group_name_H-M   'P 1'
#
loop_
_entity.id
_entity.type
_entity.pdbx_description
1 polymer ?
#
loop_
_entity_poly.entity_id
_entity_poly.type
_entity_poly.pdbx_seq_one_letter_code
_entity_poly.pdbx_strand_id
1 'polypeptide(L)'
;AYRRIREDALHAVGGCSVLVLCGLNCDALCAVKILTYLLRTDHIGYKVKPVSSYSDIGEVAEREIRGNEELRSVFLVNCGGVVNLEKYLQLEGHMNCFVVDSHRPIHLANIYADDQIQVFDDDFIDSSLIPSSGDDLSGSLSSSDS
;
A
#
# COMPACT_ATOMS: atom_id res chain seq x y z
N ALA A 1 -7.85 11.02 -3.34
CA ALA A 1 -6.88 10.39 -2.44
C ALA A 1 -6.28 11.37 -1.42
N TYR A 2 -5.37 12.28 -1.80
CA TYR A 2 -4.61 13.09 -0.80
C TYR A 2 -5.48 13.88 0.20
N ARG A 3 -6.60 14.46 -0.23
CA ARG A 3 -7.55 15.13 0.68
C ARG A 3 -8.07 14.21 1.79
N ARG A 4 -8.42 12.97 1.44
CA ARG A 4 -8.88 11.94 2.38
C ARG A 4 -7.78 11.62 3.39
N ILE A 5 -6.53 11.44 2.94
CA ILE A 5 -5.39 11.21 3.83
C ILE A 5 -5.22 12.36 4.83
N ARG A 6 -5.38 13.61 4.38
CA ARG A 6 -5.31 14.77 5.26
C ARG A 6 -6.45 14.77 6.28
N GLU A 7 -7.68 14.45 5.86
CA GLU A 7 -8.83 14.34 6.76
C GLU A 7 -8.64 13.20 7.78
N ASP A 8 -8.25 12.01 7.33
CA ASP A 8 -7.98 10.85 8.18
C ASP A 8 -6.85 11.14 9.19
N ALA A 9 -5.80 11.83 8.75
CA ALA A 9 -4.67 12.21 9.60
C ALA A 9 -5.06 13.22 10.70
N LEU A 10 -6.02 14.11 10.45
CA LEU A 10 -6.54 15.06 11.45
C LEU A 10 -7.38 14.35 12.53
N HIS A 11 -7.95 13.20 12.21
CA HIS A 11 -8.75 12.39 13.14
C HIS A 11 -7.92 11.33 13.88
N ALA A 12 -6.63 11.15 13.55
CA ALA A 12 -5.73 10.30 14.33
C ALA A 12 -5.43 10.92 15.70
N VAL A 13 -5.31 10.10 16.74
CA VAL A 13 -5.15 10.55 18.14
C VAL A 13 -3.66 10.63 18.53
N GLY A 14 -2.76 10.52 17.56
CA GLY A 14 -1.32 10.33 17.77
C GLY A 14 -0.45 10.94 16.67
N GLY A 15 0.87 10.77 16.85
CA GLY A 15 1.88 11.55 16.12
C GLY A 15 2.35 11.00 14.78
N CYS A 16 1.98 9.79 14.36
CA CYS A 16 2.44 9.19 13.09
C CYS A 16 1.31 8.40 12.42
N SER A 17 0.52 9.07 11.59
CA SER A 17 -0.66 8.50 10.93
C SER A 17 -0.39 7.92 9.54
N VAL A 18 0.79 8.18 8.97
CA VAL A 18 1.16 7.72 7.62
C VAL A 18 2.45 6.88 7.63
N LEU A 19 2.38 5.68 7.05
CA LEU A 19 3.54 4.83 6.78
C LEU A 19 3.83 4.82 5.28
N VAL A 20 5.08 5.06 4.88
CA VAL A 20 5.50 5.06 3.48
C VAL A 20 6.55 3.96 3.27
N LEU A 21 6.18 2.93 2.54
CA LEU A 21 7.05 1.88 2.03
C LEU A 21 7.66 2.36 0.71
N CYS A 22 8.98 2.52 0.68
CA CYS A 22 9.72 3.10 -0.45
C CYS A 22 10.56 2.02 -1.13
N GLY A 23 10.31 1.76 -2.42
CA GLY A 23 11.21 0.96 -3.25
C GLY A 23 12.63 1.54 -3.32
N LEU A 24 13.61 0.68 -3.57
CA LEU A 24 15.03 1.06 -3.66
C LEU A 24 15.45 1.49 -5.08
N ASN A 25 14.72 2.42 -5.68
CA ASN A 25 15.06 2.99 -6.98
C ASN A 25 14.91 4.52 -7.01
N CYS A 26 15.47 5.15 -8.04
CA CYS A 26 15.53 6.61 -8.13
C CYS A 26 14.14 7.26 -8.15
N ASP A 27 13.21 6.67 -8.92
CA ASP A 27 11.85 7.15 -9.05
C ASP A 27 11.11 7.15 -7.70
N ALA A 28 11.18 6.04 -6.96
CA ALA A 28 10.61 5.92 -5.63
C ALA A 28 11.15 7.00 -4.67
N LEU A 29 12.47 7.21 -4.66
CA LEU A 29 13.09 8.23 -3.81
C LEU A 29 12.60 9.65 -4.16
N CYS A 30 12.47 9.96 -5.44
CA CYS A 30 11.94 11.24 -5.91
C CYS A 30 10.47 11.41 -5.52
N ALA A 31 9.63 10.41 -5.77
CA ALA A 31 8.21 10.42 -5.41
C ALA A 31 8.00 10.55 -3.90
N VAL A 32 8.72 9.77 -3.09
CA VAL A 32 8.69 9.86 -1.63
C VAL A 32 9.18 11.23 -1.15
N LYS A 33 10.17 11.84 -1.81
CA LYS A 33 10.64 13.18 -1.45
C LYS A 33 9.54 14.23 -1.62
N ILE A 34 8.77 14.15 -2.71
CA ILE A 34 7.63 15.04 -2.97
C ILE A 34 6.51 14.76 -1.96
N LEU A 35 6.13 13.48 -1.79
CA LEU A 35 5.07 13.08 -0.86
C LEU A 35 5.36 13.55 0.57
N THR A 36 6.56 13.27 1.07
CA THR A 36 6.96 13.66 2.42
C THR A 36 7.07 15.17 2.59
N TYR A 37 7.42 15.92 1.54
CA TYR A 37 7.35 17.38 1.57
C TYR A 37 5.91 17.88 1.76
N LEU A 38 4.93 17.29 1.05
CA LEU A 38 3.52 17.63 1.19
C LEU A 38 3.00 17.30 2.61
N LEU A 39 3.27 16.08 3.09
CA LEU A 39 2.87 15.66 4.45
C LEU A 39 3.44 16.59 5.53
N ARG A 40 4.71 16.98 5.41
CA ARG A 40 5.34 17.94 6.34
C ARG A 40 4.70 19.31 6.30
N THR A 41 4.34 19.78 5.11
CA THR A 41 3.71 21.10 4.93
C THR A 41 2.33 21.12 5.58
N ASP A 42 1.62 19.99 5.57
CA ASP A 42 0.32 19.82 6.21
C ASP A 42 0.42 19.35 7.68
N HIS A 43 1.63 19.36 8.28
CA HIS A 43 1.89 18.90 9.66
C HIS A 43 1.44 17.45 9.95
N ILE A 44 1.41 16.59 8.94
CA ILE A 44 1.06 15.18 9.07
C ILE A 44 2.32 14.39 9.45
N GLY A 45 2.25 13.66 10.56
CA GLY A 45 3.33 12.78 10.99
C GLY A 45 3.42 11.52 10.14
N TYR A 46 4.63 11.18 9.70
CA TYR A 46 4.87 10.05 8.82
C TYR A 46 6.16 9.30 9.14
N LYS A 47 6.22 8.05 8.72
CA LYS A 47 7.41 7.18 8.81
C LYS A 47 7.71 6.61 7.43
N VAL A 48 8.97 6.68 7.00
CA VAL A 48 9.43 6.08 5.74
C VAL A 48 10.24 4.82 6.04
N LYS A 49 9.93 3.72 5.35
CA LYS A 49 10.64 2.44 5.42
C LYS A 49 11.12 2.04 4.03
N PRO A 50 12.43 1.82 3.83
CA PRO A 50 12.92 1.25 2.59
C PRO A 50 12.45 -0.21 2.45
N VAL A 51 12.17 -0.62 1.22
CA VAL A 51 11.75 -1.99 0.87
C VAL A 51 12.64 -2.48 -0.25
N SER A 52 13.46 -3.48 0.07
CA SER A 52 14.37 -4.17 -0.86
C SER A 52 13.75 -5.42 -1.47
N SER A 53 12.77 -6.01 -0.78
CA SER A 53 12.11 -7.26 -1.16
C SER A 53 10.65 -7.30 -0.70
N TYR A 54 9.85 -8.20 -1.25
CA TYR A 54 8.46 -8.39 -0.79
C TYR A 54 8.38 -8.94 0.64
N SER A 55 9.37 -9.70 1.12
CA SER A 55 9.42 -10.13 2.51
C SER A 55 9.53 -8.95 3.48
N ASP A 56 10.20 -7.87 3.09
CA ASP A 56 10.30 -6.66 3.91
C ASP A 56 8.92 -6.02 4.14
N ILE A 57 8.00 -6.13 3.17
CA ILE A 57 6.62 -5.64 3.30
C ILE A 57 5.92 -6.38 4.44
N GLY A 58 6.03 -7.71 4.48
CA GLY A 58 5.46 -8.54 5.54
C GLY A 58 6.09 -8.22 6.90
N GLU A 59 7.41 -8.10 6.97
CA GLU A 59 8.11 -7.74 8.21
C GLU A 59 7.69 -6.36 8.75
N VAL A 60 7.51 -5.38 7.86
CA VAL A 60 7.02 -4.05 8.24
C VAL A 60 5.56 -4.12 8.68
N ALA A 61 4.72 -4.93 8.04
CA ALA A 61 3.33 -5.10 8.45
C ALA A 61 3.21 -5.63 9.88
N GLU A 62 4.00 -6.66 10.24
CA GLU A 62 4.04 -7.18 11.61
C GLU A 62 4.46 -6.14 12.65
N ARG A 63 5.42 -5.27 12.30
CA ARG A 63 6.06 -4.36 13.26
C ARG A 63 5.40 -3.00 13.38
N GLU A 64 4.79 -2.51 12.29
CA GLU A 64 4.36 -1.11 12.17
C GLU A 64 2.87 -0.96 11.85
N ILE A 65 2.20 -2.01 11.36
CA ILE A 65 0.78 -1.97 10.96
C ILE A 65 -0.10 -2.67 12.00
N ARG A 66 0.20 -3.93 12.33
CA ARG A 66 -0.67 -4.73 13.21
C ARG A 66 -0.76 -4.14 14.62
N GLY A 67 -1.99 -3.90 15.09
CA GLY A 67 -2.25 -3.32 16.41
C GLY A 67 -1.90 -1.84 16.53
N ASN A 68 -1.64 -1.15 15.42
CA ASN A 68 -1.29 0.27 15.43
C ASN A 68 -2.55 1.14 15.30
N GLU A 69 -3.14 1.49 16.45
CA GLU A 69 -4.38 2.29 16.52
C GLU A 69 -4.24 3.72 15.95
N GLU A 70 -3.02 4.21 15.74
CA GLU A 70 -2.74 5.56 15.24
C GLU A 70 -2.53 5.61 13.73
N LEU A 71 -2.16 4.49 13.12
CA LEU A 71 -1.94 4.41 11.69
C LEU A 71 -3.27 4.55 10.95
N ARG A 72 -3.28 5.35 9.89
CA ARG A 72 -4.46 5.59 9.05
C ARG A 72 -4.19 5.31 7.59
N SER A 73 -2.97 5.55 7.13
CA SER A 73 -2.63 5.39 5.71
C SER A 73 -1.27 4.72 5.52
N VAL A 74 -1.23 3.75 4.61
CA VAL A 74 -0.01 3.11 4.14
C VAL A 74 0.17 3.48 2.67
N PHE A 75 1.35 3.96 2.31
CA PHE A 75 1.75 4.19 0.92
C PHE A 75 2.78 3.16 0.51
N LEU A 76 2.56 2.54 -0.65
CA LEU A 76 3.59 1.75 -1.33
C LEU A 76 4.02 2.53 -2.56
N VAL A 77 5.29 2.95 -2.59
CA VAL A 77 5.85 3.76 -3.66
C VAL A 77 6.88 2.95 -4.43
N ASN A 78 6.53 2.64 -5.67
CA ASN A 78 7.24 1.80 -6.63
C ASN A 78 7.61 0.41 -6.07
N CYS A 79 6.68 -0.18 -5.31
CA CYS A 79 6.80 -1.53 -4.76
C CYS A 79 5.42 -2.12 -4.46
N GLY A 80 5.33 -3.45 -4.41
CA GLY A 80 4.17 -4.20 -3.88
C GLY A 80 2.98 -4.36 -4.83
N GLY A 81 2.96 -3.69 -5.99
CA GLY A 81 1.85 -3.76 -6.94
C GLY A 81 1.64 -5.16 -7.55
N VAL A 82 2.70 -5.96 -7.65
CA VAL A 82 2.67 -7.30 -8.28
C VAL A 82 2.41 -8.46 -7.31
N VAL A 83 2.23 -8.18 -6.01
CA VAL A 83 1.90 -9.19 -4.98
C VAL A 83 0.53 -8.93 -4.37
N ASN A 84 -0.11 -9.93 -3.78
CA ASN A 84 -1.39 -9.77 -3.09
C ASN A 84 -1.20 -8.97 -1.78
N LEU A 85 -1.51 -7.67 -1.79
CA LEU A 85 -1.26 -6.79 -0.65
C LEU A 85 -2.18 -7.04 0.54
N GLU A 86 -3.38 -7.57 0.32
CA GLU A 86 -4.28 -7.97 1.41
C GLU A 86 -3.61 -9.03 2.30
N LYS A 87 -2.95 -10.02 1.69
CA LYS A 87 -2.22 -11.08 2.41
C LYS A 87 -1.01 -10.56 3.19
N TYR A 88 -0.26 -9.63 2.58
CA TYR A 88 0.98 -9.11 3.17
C TYR A 88 0.70 -8.08 4.28
N LEU A 89 -0.24 -7.17 4.06
CA LEU A 89 -0.47 -6.03 4.95
C LEU A 89 -1.47 -6.35 6.07
N GLN A 90 -2.52 -7.12 5.78
CA GLN A 90 -3.60 -7.44 6.73
C GLN A 90 -4.09 -6.20 7.48
N LEU A 91 -4.49 -5.18 6.72
CA LEU A 91 -4.86 -3.87 7.24
C LEU A 91 -6.11 -3.95 8.12
N GLU A 92 -6.11 -3.21 9.22
CA GLU A 92 -7.31 -3.03 10.04
C GLU A 92 -8.31 -2.10 9.32
N GLY A 93 -9.61 -2.26 9.59
CA GLY A 93 -10.67 -1.60 8.81
C GLY A 93 -10.66 -0.06 8.81
N HIS A 94 -9.91 0.57 9.71
CA HIS A 94 -9.73 2.02 9.78
C HIS A 94 -8.50 2.52 8.99
N MET A 95 -7.73 1.61 8.39
CA MET A 95 -6.53 1.91 7.62
C MET A 95 -6.80 1.80 6.12
N ASN A 96 -6.17 2.67 5.34
CA ASN A 96 -6.19 2.63 3.87
C ASN A 96 -4.78 2.41 3.31
N CYS A 97 -4.69 1.77 2.16
CA CYS A 97 -3.46 1.54 1.42
C CYS A 97 -3.53 2.18 0.04
N PHE A 98 -2.48 2.93 -0.31
CA PHE A 98 -2.33 3.64 -1.56
C PHE A 98 -1.10 3.11 -2.29
N VAL A 99 -1.30 2.54 -3.48
CA VAL A 99 -0.24 1.87 -4.25
C VAL A 99 0.08 2.70 -5.47
N VAL A 100 1.27 3.29 -5.51
CA VAL A 100 1.80 3.99 -6.68
C VAL A 100 2.95 3.16 -7.20
N ASP A 101 2.67 2.23 -8.11
CA ASP A 101 3.66 1.26 -8.57
C ASP A 101 3.65 1.12 -10.10
N SER A 102 4.83 1.24 -10.72
CA SER A 102 5.03 1.13 -12.16
C SER A 102 5.26 -0.31 -12.63
N HIS A 103 5.50 -1.25 -11.71
CA HIS A 103 5.68 -2.66 -12.07
C HIS A 103 4.37 -3.25 -12.61
N ARG A 104 4.48 -4.07 -13.65
CA ARG A 104 3.35 -4.74 -14.30
C ARG A 104 3.67 -6.24 -14.48
N PRO A 105 2.65 -7.12 -14.47
CA PRO A 105 1.24 -6.82 -14.23
C PRO A 105 0.91 -6.57 -12.75
N ILE A 106 -0.07 -5.70 -12.47
CA ILE A 106 -0.59 -5.52 -11.10
C ILE A 106 -1.30 -6.82 -10.68
N HIS A 107 -1.11 -7.22 -9.43
CA HIS A 107 -1.77 -8.40 -8.90
C HIS A 107 -3.28 -8.18 -8.86
N LEU A 108 -4.04 -9.12 -9.43
CA LEU A 108 -5.48 -8.97 -9.66
C LEU A 108 -6.28 -8.75 -8.36
N ALA A 109 -5.84 -9.36 -7.24
CA ALA A 109 -6.43 -9.10 -5.93
C ALA A 109 -6.32 -7.64 -5.47
N ASN A 110 -5.30 -6.89 -5.90
CA ASN A 110 -5.17 -5.47 -5.56
C ASN A 110 -6.10 -4.59 -6.40
N ILE A 111 -6.45 -5.04 -7.61
CA ILE A 111 -7.38 -4.35 -8.51
C ILE A 111 -8.82 -4.52 -8.02
N TYR A 112 -9.15 -5.72 -7.54
CA TYR A 112 -10.48 -6.05 -7.02
C TYR A 112 -10.63 -5.88 -5.52
N ALA A 113 -9.61 -5.37 -4.84
CA ALA A 113 -9.74 -5.03 -3.44
C ALA A 113 -10.80 -3.95 -3.28
N ASP A 114 -11.48 -3.98 -2.13
CA ASP A 114 -12.41 -2.93 -1.73
C ASP A 114 -11.69 -1.57 -1.63
N ASP A 115 -12.44 -0.52 -1.28
CA ASP A 115 -11.95 0.87 -1.11
C ASP A 115 -10.73 1.03 -0.17
N GLN A 116 -10.35 -0.03 0.56
CA GLN A 116 -9.20 -0.11 1.45
C GLN A 116 -7.86 -0.14 0.71
N ILE A 117 -7.76 -0.78 -0.47
CA ILE A 117 -6.53 -0.79 -1.29
C ILE A 117 -6.79 -0.07 -2.60
N GLN A 118 -6.12 1.06 -2.80
CA GLN A 118 -6.30 1.92 -3.96
C GLN A 118 -5.02 1.92 -4.79
N VAL A 119 -5.06 1.29 -5.96
CA VAL A 119 -3.96 1.31 -6.93
C VAL A 119 -4.10 2.54 -7.83
N PHE A 120 -3.05 3.34 -7.90
CA PHE A 120 -2.93 4.45 -8.84
C PHE A 120 -2.26 3.93 -10.10
N ASP A 121 -3.03 3.86 -11.17
CA ASP A 121 -2.53 3.59 -12.50
C ASP A 121 -2.77 4.83 -13.38
N ASP A 122 -1.75 5.21 -14.15
CA ASP A 122 -1.82 6.29 -15.14
C ASP A 122 -2.60 5.82 -16.38
N ASP A 123 -2.57 4.51 -16.64
CA ASP A 123 -3.33 3.88 -17.69
C ASP A 123 -4.75 3.65 -17.16
N PHE A 124 -5.74 4.23 -17.84
CA PHE A 124 -7.11 3.74 -17.77
C PHE A 124 -7.06 2.26 -18.15
N ILE A 125 -6.94 1.37 -17.16
CA ILE A 125 -7.04 -0.05 -17.38
C ILE A 125 -8.44 -0.24 -17.96
N ASP A 126 -8.51 -0.52 -19.26
CA ASP A 126 -9.77 -0.84 -19.92
C ASP A 126 -10.33 -2.04 -19.15
N SER A 127 -11.47 -1.84 -18.49
CA SER A 127 -12.07 -2.87 -17.64
C SER A 127 -12.39 -4.14 -18.42
N SER A 128 -12.50 -4.05 -19.75
CA SER A 128 -12.65 -5.20 -20.64
C SER A 128 -11.37 -6.05 -20.81
N LEU A 129 -10.20 -5.49 -20.49
CA LEU A 129 -8.91 -6.20 -20.51
C LEU A 129 -8.54 -6.82 -19.16
N ILE A 130 -9.27 -6.48 -18.09
CA ILE A 130 -9.05 -7.05 -16.76
C ILE A 130 -9.67 -8.45 -16.73
N PRO A 131 -8.89 -9.52 -16.50
CA PRO A 131 -9.44 -10.87 -16.37
C PRO A 131 -10.44 -10.91 -15.21
N SER A 132 -11.57 -11.63 -15.38
CA SER A 132 -12.54 -11.77 -14.29
C SER A 132 -11.88 -12.33 -13.04
N SER A 133 -12.34 -11.87 -11.87
CA SER A 133 -11.95 -12.44 -10.58
C SER A 133 -12.35 -13.92 -10.54
N GLY A 134 -11.41 -14.83 -10.84
CA GLY A 134 -11.64 -16.26 -10.67
C GLY A 134 -11.67 -16.63 -9.18
N ASP A 135 -12.32 -17.75 -8.85
CA ASP A 135 -12.45 -18.24 -7.46
C ASP A 135 -11.08 -18.52 -6.78
N ASP A 136 -10.01 -18.68 -7.59
CA ASP A 136 -8.66 -19.02 -7.14
C ASP A 136 -7.84 -17.83 -6.56
N LEU A 137 -8.35 -16.59 -6.61
CA LEU A 137 -7.65 -15.42 -6.07
C LEU A 137 -7.45 -15.49 -4.53
N SER A 138 -8.24 -16.30 -3.85
CA SER A 138 -8.11 -16.59 -2.42
C SER A 138 -6.87 -17.43 -2.10
N GLY A 139 -6.32 -18.19 -3.06
CA GLY A 139 -5.02 -18.88 -3.05
C GLY A 139 -4.46 -19.26 -1.68
N SER A 140 -5.10 -20.18 -0.97
CA SER A 140 -4.40 -21.05 -0.02
C SER A 140 -3.59 -22.05 -0.86
N LEU A 141 -2.35 -21.70 -1.20
CA LEU A 141 -1.39 -22.68 -1.70
C LEU A 141 -1.09 -23.65 -0.55
N SER A 142 -1.85 -24.74 -0.44
CA SER A 142 -1.40 -25.91 0.29
C SER A 142 -0.20 -26.45 -0.45
N SER A 143 1.00 -26.17 0.06
CA SER A 143 2.21 -26.88 -0.33
C SER A 143 2.06 -28.35 0.07
N SER A 144 1.51 -29.17 -0.83
CA SER A 144 1.73 -30.60 -0.82
C SER A 144 3.01 -30.87 -1.59
N ASP A 145 4.14 -30.74 -0.90
CA ASP A 145 5.35 -31.45 -1.32
C ASP A 145 5.50 -32.71 -0.48
N SER A 146 6.04 -33.73 -1.14
CA SER A 146 5.88 -35.18 -0.93
C SER A 146 6.37 -35.73 0.41
#